data_AF-A0A523YIU9-F1
#
_entry.id   AF-A0A523YIU9-F1
#
_cell.length_a   1.000
_cell.length_b   1.000
_cell.length_c   1.000
_cell.angle_alpha   90.00
_cell.angle_beta   90.00
_cell.angle_gamma   90.00
#
_symmetry.space_group_name_H-M   'P 1'
#
loop_
_entity.id
_entity.type
_entity.pdbx_description
1 polymer ?
#
loop_
_entity_poly.entity_id
_entity_poly.type
_entity_poly.pdbx_seq_one_letter_code
_entity_poly.pdbx_strand_id
1 'polypeptide(L)'
;MPSVRTISDKIRGFIRSSWQRSTIGKEVYFEDTGEKLGIVFDAVRGRDGEVVGYNIKDENSEAMMDFPVERFEENARGLIFRPLWYTEAKELISQLEFQPSIIPELTEMVLDGDMSKESLYEVMAHSHPNLKRFVDEAITLREVLRIKLEALEISGLGLRNEVGELAEKRLLGENKRRDFARALLALRRKTRIVNISIKRCRELLLRLDRSPFVPKEGLHGTTELRGSALPAQAMCPFYGLSEHLESMCPFAEEVIEKEREEVEKEEAKAEVPMKRCFACDATLDAEATGCDVCGVELAEGREKIVCSLCGFAPPLEAKECPQCGARFIEEEEPKKLPSEKEKYKG
;
A
#
# COMPACT_ATOMS: atom_id res chain seq x y z
N MET A 1 42.71 -18.29 -16.26
CA MET A 1 41.99 -18.22 -14.97
C MET A 1 40.79 -17.29 -15.14
N PRO A 2 39.55 -17.80 -15.20
CA PRO A 2 38.38 -16.94 -15.33
C PRO A 2 38.02 -16.31 -13.99
N SER A 3 37.66 -15.02 -14.05
CA SER A 3 37.51 -14.11 -12.92
C SER A 3 36.25 -14.38 -12.10
N VAL A 4 36.40 -14.21 -10.78
CA VAL A 4 35.42 -14.46 -9.70
C VAL A 4 34.17 -13.53 -9.76
N ARG A 5 33.98 -12.74 -10.84
CA ARG A 5 32.89 -11.76 -10.93
C ARG A 5 31.58 -12.28 -11.53
N THR A 6 31.56 -13.44 -12.20
CA THR A 6 30.35 -13.91 -12.92
C THR A 6 29.39 -14.78 -12.10
N ILE A 7 29.78 -15.24 -10.91
CA ILE A 7 28.94 -16.11 -10.08
C ILE A 7 28.03 -15.28 -9.17
N SER A 8 28.47 -14.11 -8.70
CA SER A 8 27.68 -13.22 -7.84
C SER A 8 26.45 -12.64 -8.55
N ASP A 9 26.57 -12.30 -9.83
CA ASP A 9 25.46 -11.76 -10.63
C ASP A 9 24.43 -12.83 -11.02
N LYS A 10 24.88 -14.08 -11.25
CA LYS A 10 23.97 -15.21 -11.51
C LYS A 10 23.18 -15.63 -10.27
N ILE A 11 23.78 -15.55 -9.08
CA ILE A 11 23.09 -15.85 -7.81
C ILE A 11 22.09 -14.73 -7.45
N ARG A 12 22.39 -13.45 -7.76
CA ARG A 12 21.42 -12.34 -7.63
C ARG A 12 20.23 -12.46 -8.58
N GLY A 13 20.44 -12.92 -9.81
CA GLY A 13 19.36 -13.16 -10.78
C GLY A 13 18.42 -14.30 -10.37
N PHE A 14 18.96 -15.39 -9.82
CA PHE A 14 18.19 -16.58 -9.47
C PHE A 14 17.36 -16.44 -8.17
N ILE A 15 17.82 -15.60 -7.23
CA ILE A 15 17.08 -15.29 -5.99
C ILE A 15 15.97 -14.25 -6.24
N ARG A 16 16.11 -13.39 -7.26
CA ARG A 16 15.06 -12.44 -7.66
C ARG A 16 13.88 -13.10 -8.40
N SER A 17 14.13 -14.09 -9.25
CA SER A 17 13.10 -14.65 -10.13
C SER A 17 12.05 -15.52 -9.42
N SER A 18 12.36 -16.11 -8.26
CA SER A 18 11.43 -16.98 -7.52
C SER A 18 10.56 -16.23 -6.49
N TRP A 19 10.97 -15.03 -6.06
CA TRP A 19 10.23 -14.21 -5.09
C TRP A 19 9.35 -13.11 -5.72
N GLN A 20 9.62 -12.71 -6.98
CA GLN A 20 8.84 -11.68 -7.70
C GLN A 20 7.42 -12.11 -8.14
N ARG A 21 6.93 -13.27 -7.69
CA ARG A 21 5.50 -13.66 -7.84
C ARG A 21 4.62 -13.13 -6.69
N SER A 22 5.19 -12.56 -5.62
CA SER A 22 4.41 -12.20 -4.41
C SER A 22 3.88 -10.77 -4.35
N THR A 23 4.19 -9.89 -5.32
CA THR A 23 3.86 -8.46 -5.23
C THR A 23 2.43 -8.14 -5.68
N ILE A 24 1.85 -9.00 -6.52
CA ILE A 24 0.46 -8.90 -6.96
C ILE A 24 -0.47 -9.13 -5.75
N GLY A 25 -1.50 -8.29 -5.63
CA GLY A 25 -2.43 -8.27 -4.50
C GLY A 25 -1.94 -7.49 -3.28
N LYS A 26 -0.70 -6.98 -3.29
CA LYS A 26 -0.21 -6.12 -2.21
C LYS A 26 -0.79 -4.70 -2.32
N GLU A 27 -0.99 -4.06 -1.18
CA GLU A 27 -1.42 -2.67 -1.11
C GLU A 27 -0.28 -1.72 -1.46
N VAL A 28 -0.66 -0.59 -2.05
CA VAL A 28 0.23 0.50 -2.42
C VAL A 28 -0.17 1.75 -1.69
N TYR A 29 0.81 2.42 -1.10
CA TYR A 29 0.61 3.61 -0.29
C TYR A 29 1.44 4.77 -0.83
N PHE A 30 0.84 5.96 -0.87
CA PHE A 30 1.60 7.18 -1.07
C PHE A 30 2.53 7.41 0.11
N GLU A 31 3.79 7.68 -0.16
CA GLU A 31 4.71 8.03 0.90
C GLU A 31 4.42 9.38 1.53
N ASP A 32 3.96 10.35 0.73
CA ASP A 32 3.73 11.73 1.14
C ASP A 32 2.55 11.85 2.12
N THR A 33 1.49 11.08 1.88
CA THR A 33 0.22 11.18 2.62
C THR A 33 -0.09 9.94 3.44
N GLY A 34 0.48 8.78 3.09
CA GLY A 34 0.13 7.50 3.71
C GLY A 34 -1.19 6.93 3.26
N GLU A 35 -1.84 7.63 2.35
CA GLU A 35 -3.12 7.20 1.80
C GLU A 35 -2.87 6.01 0.91
N LYS A 36 -3.84 5.10 0.92
CA LYS A 36 -3.83 3.95 0.05
C LYS A 36 -4.06 4.46 -1.37
N LEU A 37 -3.07 4.23 -2.24
CA LEU A 37 -3.15 4.51 -3.67
C LEU A 37 -3.99 3.43 -4.38
N GLY A 38 -3.87 2.17 -3.91
CA GLY A 38 -4.60 1.05 -4.51
C GLY A 38 -3.95 -0.30 -4.21
N ILE A 39 -4.21 -1.27 -5.09
CA ILE A 39 -3.70 -2.63 -4.99
C ILE A 39 -2.93 -2.96 -6.27
N VAL A 40 -1.79 -3.64 -6.15
CA VAL A 40 -1.02 -4.13 -7.30
C VAL A 40 -1.86 -5.19 -8.01
N PHE A 41 -2.37 -4.85 -9.20
CA PHE A 41 -3.17 -5.75 -10.02
C PHE A 41 -2.28 -6.64 -10.88
N ASP A 42 -1.25 -6.05 -11.51
CA ASP A 42 -0.32 -6.78 -12.35
C ASP A 42 1.09 -6.17 -12.31
N ALA A 43 2.09 -6.96 -12.69
CA ALA A 43 3.47 -6.54 -12.82
C ALA A 43 3.85 -6.50 -14.31
N VAL A 44 4.16 -5.31 -14.83
CA VAL A 44 4.63 -5.13 -16.20
C VAL A 44 6.05 -5.67 -16.32
N ARG A 45 6.26 -6.60 -17.24
CA ARG A 45 7.57 -7.25 -17.46
C ARG A 45 8.21 -6.80 -18.76
N GLY A 46 9.50 -6.50 -18.70
CA GLY A 46 10.33 -6.21 -19.86
C GLY A 46 10.65 -7.47 -20.67
N ARG A 47 11.40 -7.31 -21.77
CA ARG A 47 11.79 -8.42 -22.67
C ARG A 47 12.62 -9.49 -21.97
N ASP A 48 13.36 -9.12 -20.95
CA ASP A 48 14.24 -10.01 -20.19
C ASP A 48 13.51 -10.71 -19.02
N GLY A 49 12.20 -10.50 -18.90
CA GLY A 49 11.35 -11.07 -17.84
C GLY A 49 11.41 -10.32 -16.50
N GLU A 50 12.24 -9.28 -16.40
CA GLU A 50 12.33 -8.38 -15.25
C GLU A 50 11.09 -7.49 -15.13
N VAL A 51 10.68 -7.19 -13.88
CA VAL A 51 9.56 -6.28 -13.62
C VAL A 51 10.05 -4.85 -13.85
N VAL A 52 9.48 -4.20 -14.87
CA VAL A 52 9.77 -2.81 -15.24
C VAL A 52 8.72 -1.83 -14.70
N GLY A 53 7.57 -2.34 -14.26
CA GLY A 53 6.50 -1.51 -13.70
C GLY A 53 5.41 -2.32 -13.03
N TYR A 54 4.44 -1.60 -12.47
CA TYR A 54 3.26 -2.16 -11.82
C TYR A 54 2.00 -1.45 -12.31
N ASN A 55 0.95 -2.24 -12.49
CA ASN A 55 -0.40 -1.74 -12.76
C ASN A 55 -1.16 -1.74 -11.44
N ILE A 56 -1.58 -0.57 -10.99
CA ILE A 56 -2.24 -0.35 -9.71
C ILE A 56 -3.72 -0.10 -9.97
N LYS A 57 -4.59 -0.91 -9.36
CA LYS A 57 -6.04 -0.70 -9.37
C LYS A 57 -6.41 0.22 -8.21
N ASP A 58 -7.03 1.37 -8.52
CA ASP A 58 -7.65 2.23 -7.52
C ASP A 58 -8.89 1.53 -6.94
N GLU A 59 -9.03 1.57 -5.61
CA GLU A 59 -10.19 1.01 -4.91
C GLU A 59 -11.47 1.81 -5.17
N ASN A 60 -11.37 3.12 -5.41
CA ASN A 60 -12.53 4.01 -5.49
C ASN A 60 -13.07 4.17 -6.90
N SER A 61 -12.23 4.03 -7.93
CA SER A 61 -12.58 4.42 -9.30
C SER A 61 -12.52 3.29 -10.32
N GLU A 62 -12.21 2.05 -9.92
CA GLU A 62 -11.83 0.94 -10.80
C GLU A 62 -10.72 1.25 -11.82
N ALA A 63 -10.13 2.45 -11.75
CA ALA A 63 -9.13 2.91 -12.70
C ALA A 63 -7.84 2.13 -12.51
N MET A 64 -7.21 1.81 -13.63
CA MET A 64 -5.91 1.17 -13.70
C MET A 64 -4.85 2.23 -14.00
N MET A 65 -3.82 2.28 -13.18
CA MET A 65 -2.72 3.23 -13.31
C MET A 65 -1.40 2.49 -13.47
N ASP A 66 -0.62 2.87 -14.48
CA ASP A 66 0.64 2.21 -14.80
C ASP A 66 1.81 3.06 -14.29
N PHE A 67 2.69 2.44 -13.51
CA PHE A 67 3.83 3.12 -12.92
C PHE A 67 5.12 2.33 -13.09
N PRO A 68 6.25 3.00 -13.37
CA PRO A 68 7.54 2.33 -13.49
C PRO A 68 8.06 1.89 -12.11
N VAL A 69 8.85 0.80 -12.06
CA VAL A 69 9.28 0.14 -10.81
C VAL A 69 10.11 1.06 -9.91
N GLU A 70 10.83 2.02 -10.49
CA GLU A 70 11.71 2.96 -9.78
C GLU A 70 10.94 3.91 -8.85
N ARG A 71 9.64 4.10 -9.13
CA ARG A 71 8.73 4.88 -8.29
C ARG A 71 8.26 4.12 -7.06
N PHE A 72 8.69 2.88 -6.84
CA PHE A 72 8.29 2.11 -5.67
C PHE A 72 9.47 1.72 -4.79
N GLU A 73 9.22 1.67 -3.50
CA GLU A 73 10.06 0.99 -2.53
C GLU A 73 9.28 -0.21 -1.97
N GLU A 74 9.80 -1.42 -2.16
CA GLU A 74 9.15 -2.63 -1.69
C GLU A 74 9.42 -2.83 -0.19
N ASN A 75 8.36 -3.12 0.55
CA ASN A 75 8.42 -3.49 1.95
C ASN A 75 7.67 -4.81 2.19
N ALA A 76 7.85 -5.40 3.38
CA ALA A 76 7.18 -6.64 3.76
C ALA A 76 5.65 -6.58 3.66
N ARG A 77 5.06 -5.40 3.85
CA ARG A 77 3.60 -5.17 3.84
C ARG A 77 3.03 -4.65 2.51
N GLY A 78 3.86 -4.24 1.54
CA GLY A 78 3.35 -3.59 0.33
C GLY A 78 4.38 -2.79 -0.45
N LEU A 79 3.90 -2.02 -1.43
CA LEU A 79 4.72 -1.05 -2.16
C LEU A 79 4.48 0.36 -1.60
N ILE A 80 5.56 1.12 -1.43
CA ILE A 80 5.48 2.54 -1.10
C ILE A 80 5.78 3.34 -2.37
N PHE A 81 4.80 4.12 -2.82
CA PHE A 81 4.95 5.02 -3.95
C PHE A 81 5.80 6.21 -3.54
N ARG A 82 6.94 6.37 -4.20
CA ARG A 82 7.91 7.44 -3.96
C ARG A 82 7.37 8.76 -4.50
N PRO A 83 7.55 9.86 -3.76
CA PRO A 83 7.19 11.17 -4.24
C PRO A 83 7.98 11.55 -5.49
N LEU A 84 7.32 12.30 -6.40
CA LEU A 84 7.96 12.85 -7.58
C LEU A 84 9.17 13.73 -7.23
N TRP A 85 9.02 14.61 -6.22
CA TRP A 85 10.09 15.50 -5.77
C TRP A 85 11.36 14.75 -5.36
N TYR A 86 11.20 13.55 -4.77
CA TYR A 86 12.34 12.76 -4.32
C TYR A 86 13.04 12.09 -5.50
N THR A 87 12.27 11.57 -6.45
CA THR A 87 12.85 10.95 -7.66
C THR A 87 13.58 11.97 -8.53
N GLU A 88 13.00 13.16 -8.73
CA GLU A 88 13.61 14.25 -9.50
C GLU A 88 14.87 14.77 -8.82
N ALA A 89 14.83 14.98 -7.49
CA ALA A 89 16.01 15.37 -6.72
C ALA A 89 17.13 14.33 -6.81
N LYS A 90 16.81 13.03 -6.75
CA LYS A 90 17.80 11.96 -6.92
C LYS A 90 18.44 11.98 -8.29
N GLU A 91 17.65 12.21 -9.34
CA GLU A 91 18.16 12.27 -10.70
C GLU A 91 19.11 13.46 -10.87
N LEU A 92 18.70 14.66 -10.45
CA LEU A 92 19.53 15.86 -10.51
C LEU A 92 20.85 15.68 -9.76
N ILE A 93 20.80 15.14 -8.53
CA ILE A 93 22.01 14.87 -7.73
C ILE A 93 22.90 13.85 -8.42
N SER A 94 22.33 12.80 -9.02
CA SER A 94 23.12 11.76 -9.70
C SER A 94 23.81 12.32 -10.96
N GLN A 95 23.16 13.23 -11.68
CA GLN A 95 23.77 13.94 -12.80
C GLN A 95 24.94 14.83 -12.33
N LEU A 96 24.79 15.51 -11.19
CA LEU A 96 25.85 16.31 -10.57
C LEU A 96 27.03 15.47 -10.06
N GLU A 97 26.76 14.31 -9.46
CA GLU A 97 27.78 13.36 -9.02
C GLU A 97 28.56 12.74 -10.18
N PHE A 98 28.00 12.76 -11.40
CA PHE A 98 28.66 12.28 -12.61
C PHE A 98 29.54 13.33 -13.29
N GLN A 99 29.26 14.63 -13.10
CA GLN A 99 30.07 15.73 -13.66
C GLN A 99 31.58 15.67 -13.34
N PRO A 100 32.05 15.21 -12.15
CA PRO A 100 33.48 15.09 -11.87
C PRO A 100 34.19 14.12 -12.82
N SER A 101 33.45 13.13 -13.35
CA SER A 101 33.99 12.17 -14.33
C SER A 101 34.11 12.77 -15.73
N ILE A 102 33.39 13.87 -16.01
CA ILE A 102 33.40 14.57 -17.29
C ILE A 102 34.47 15.67 -17.29
N ILE A 103 34.72 16.32 -16.14
CA ILE A 103 35.74 17.36 -16.01
C ILE A 103 36.62 17.07 -14.77
N PRO A 104 37.59 16.13 -14.90
CA PRO A 104 38.45 15.72 -13.80
C PRO A 104 39.32 16.87 -13.29
N GLU A 105 39.80 17.71 -14.19
CA GLU A 105 40.73 18.82 -13.90
C GLU A 105 40.15 19.81 -12.90
N LEU A 106 38.88 20.20 -13.08
CA LEU A 106 38.17 21.08 -12.16
C LEU A 106 37.91 20.43 -10.79
N THR A 107 37.78 19.10 -10.78
CA THR A 107 37.52 18.33 -9.56
C THR A 107 38.80 18.18 -8.74
N GLU A 108 39.92 17.85 -9.39
CA GLU A 108 41.24 17.71 -8.75
C GLU A 108 41.66 19.02 -8.08
N MET A 109 41.48 20.17 -8.76
CA MET A 109 41.80 21.48 -8.19
C MET A 109 41.03 21.81 -6.89
N VAL A 110 39.81 21.27 -6.72
CA VAL A 110 39.04 21.45 -5.48
C VAL A 110 39.36 20.40 -4.42
N LEU A 111 39.67 19.17 -4.83
CA LEU A 111 40.02 18.09 -3.90
C LEU A 111 41.41 18.28 -3.30
N ASP A 112 42.36 18.79 -4.09
CA ASP A 112 43.73 19.07 -3.65
C ASP A 112 43.84 20.35 -2.81
N GLY A 113 42.74 21.11 -2.71
CA GLY A 113 42.66 22.33 -1.90
C GLY A 113 43.25 23.56 -2.55
N ASP A 114 43.66 23.48 -3.82
CA ASP A 114 44.20 24.59 -4.60
C ASP A 114 43.14 25.66 -4.91
N MET A 115 41.86 25.27 -4.90
CA MET A 115 40.74 26.15 -5.19
C MET A 115 39.59 25.94 -4.20
N SER A 116 39.04 27.04 -3.69
CA SER A 116 37.81 26.97 -2.89
C SER A 116 36.61 26.67 -3.78
N LYS A 117 35.55 26.10 -3.21
CA LYS A 117 34.32 25.80 -3.97
C LYS A 117 33.67 27.07 -4.54
N GLU A 118 33.88 28.20 -3.86
CA GLU A 118 33.40 29.52 -4.24
C GLU A 118 34.14 30.01 -5.48
N SER A 119 35.48 29.95 -5.48
CA SER A 119 36.30 30.30 -6.65
C SER A 119 36.02 29.39 -7.85
N LEU A 120 35.77 28.09 -7.60
CA LEU A 120 35.39 27.15 -8.66
C LEU A 120 34.07 27.58 -9.31
N TYR A 121 33.09 28.00 -8.52
CA TYR A 121 31.80 28.46 -9.03
C TYR A 121 31.92 29.69 -9.94
N GLU A 122 32.80 30.65 -9.60
CA GLU A 122 33.09 31.80 -10.46
C GLU A 122 33.78 31.41 -11.78
N VAL A 123 34.71 30.45 -11.74
CA VAL A 123 35.38 29.91 -12.93
C VAL A 123 34.39 29.16 -13.83
N MET A 124 33.48 28.38 -13.24
CA MET A 124 32.40 27.70 -13.95
C MET A 124 31.47 28.69 -14.65
N ALA A 125 31.22 29.86 -14.05
CA ALA A 125 30.36 30.88 -14.64
C ALA A 125 30.90 31.43 -15.97
N HIS A 126 32.22 31.42 -16.17
CA HIS A 126 32.86 31.93 -17.39
C HIS A 126 33.20 30.81 -18.39
N SER A 127 33.55 29.62 -17.90
CA SER A 127 34.13 28.55 -18.73
C SER A 127 33.12 27.46 -19.09
N HIS A 128 32.10 27.23 -18.25
CA HIS A 128 31.13 26.14 -18.41
C HIS A 128 29.70 26.57 -18.02
N PRO A 129 29.00 27.36 -18.86
CA PRO A 129 27.69 27.91 -18.52
C PRO A 129 26.61 26.84 -18.30
N ASN A 130 26.70 25.70 -18.99
CA ASN A 130 25.78 24.57 -18.77
C ASN A 130 25.99 23.96 -17.37
N LEU A 131 27.24 23.76 -16.96
CA LEU A 131 27.56 23.23 -15.62
C LEU A 131 27.11 24.21 -14.53
N LYS A 132 27.30 25.51 -14.74
CA LYS A 132 26.79 26.55 -13.85
C LYS A 132 25.28 26.40 -13.63
N ARG A 133 24.49 26.25 -14.70
CA ARG A 133 23.04 26.07 -14.59
C ARG A 133 22.66 24.86 -13.73
N PHE A 134 23.36 23.73 -13.91
CA PHE A 134 23.15 22.55 -13.07
C PHE A 134 23.50 22.80 -11.60
N VAL A 135 24.57 23.54 -11.33
CA VAL A 135 24.94 23.91 -9.95
C VAL A 135 23.90 24.87 -9.34
N ASP A 136 23.39 25.82 -10.11
CA ASP A 136 22.32 26.74 -9.70
C ASP A 136 21.02 25.98 -9.35
N GLU A 137 20.65 25.00 -10.18
CA GLU A 137 19.54 24.08 -9.92
C GLU A 137 19.77 23.29 -8.62
N ALA A 138 21.01 22.84 -8.36
CA ALA A 138 21.36 22.14 -7.13
C ALA A 138 21.27 23.02 -5.88
N ILE A 139 21.72 24.27 -5.99
CA ILE A 139 21.63 25.27 -4.91
C ILE A 139 20.17 25.56 -4.59
N THR A 140 19.33 25.73 -5.62
CA THR A 140 17.89 25.92 -5.48
C THR A 140 17.23 24.72 -4.81
N LEU A 141 17.58 23.50 -5.26
CA LEU A 141 17.08 22.26 -4.66
C LEU A 141 17.48 22.16 -3.18
N ARG A 142 18.71 22.51 -2.81
CA ARG A 142 19.17 22.51 -1.41
C ARG A 142 18.28 23.38 -0.52
N GLU A 143 17.93 24.58 -1.00
CA GLU A 143 17.09 25.50 -0.23
C GLU A 143 15.66 24.95 -0.07
N VAL A 144 15.08 24.44 -1.16
CA VAL A 144 13.76 23.80 -1.13
C VAL A 144 13.74 22.61 -0.17
N LEU A 145 14.79 21.79 -0.17
CA LEU A 145 14.91 20.64 0.73
C LEU A 145 15.01 21.04 2.20
N ARG A 146 15.63 22.19 2.51
CA ARG A 146 15.72 22.72 3.88
C ARG A 146 14.39 23.23 4.37
N ILE A 147 13.73 24.09 3.59
CA ILE A 147 12.38 24.58 3.90
C ILE A 147 11.44 23.40 4.13
N LYS A 148 11.52 22.38 3.27
CA LYS A 148 10.72 21.15 3.42
C LYS A 148 11.10 20.36 4.66
N LEU A 149 12.39 20.22 4.98
CA LEU A 149 12.86 19.53 6.18
C LEU A 149 12.34 20.22 7.45
N GLU A 150 12.45 21.54 7.54
CA GLU A 150 11.94 22.33 8.66
C GLU A 150 10.42 22.17 8.82
N ALA A 151 9.67 22.26 7.71
CA ALA A 151 8.22 22.04 7.73
C ALA A 151 7.85 20.63 8.22
N LEU A 152 8.59 19.59 7.80
CA LEU A 152 8.38 18.22 8.24
C LEU A 152 8.74 18.03 9.73
N GLU A 153 9.78 18.69 10.23
CA GLU A 153 10.17 18.64 11.64
C GLU A 153 9.12 19.31 12.54
N ILE A 154 8.56 20.44 12.11
CA ILE A 154 7.41 21.09 12.76
C ILE A 154 6.20 20.16 12.74
N SER A 155 5.87 19.55 11.60
CA SER A 155 4.78 18.58 11.49
C SER A 155 4.98 17.37 12.42
N GLY A 156 6.21 16.86 12.52
CA GLY A 156 6.56 15.77 13.43
C GLY A 156 6.45 16.14 14.92
N LEU A 157 6.61 17.42 15.29
CA LEU A 157 6.28 17.92 16.63
C LEU A 157 4.76 17.99 16.84
N GLY A 158 4.00 18.45 15.83
CA GLY A 158 2.53 18.47 15.89
C GLY A 158 1.94 17.08 16.15
N LEU A 159 2.39 16.08 15.39
CA LEU A 159 1.95 14.69 15.57
C LEU A 159 2.30 14.12 16.95
N ARG A 160 3.41 14.56 17.56
CA ARG A 160 3.76 14.18 18.93
C ARG A 160 2.75 14.70 19.95
N ASN A 161 2.35 15.96 19.79
CA ASN A 161 1.35 16.56 20.66
C ASN A 161 -0.01 15.86 20.47
N GLU A 162 -0.41 15.55 19.23
CA GLU A 162 -1.64 14.79 18.95
C GLU A 162 -1.65 13.41 19.62
N VAL A 163 -0.52 12.69 19.62
CA VAL A 163 -0.39 11.40 20.33
C VAL A 163 -0.54 11.60 21.85
N GLY A 164 0.07 12.65 22.40
CA GLY A 164 -0.05 13.00 23.82
C GLY A 164 -1.50 13.29 24.23
N GLU A 165 -2.18 14.15 23.47
CA GLU A 165 -3.60 14.47 23.69
C GLU A 165 -4.49 13.23 23.57
N LEU A 166 -4.23 12.36 22.58
CA LEU A 166 -4.99 11.13 22.41
C LEU A 166 -4.82 10.19 23.62
N ALA A 167 -3.61 10.09 24.16
CA ALA A 167 -3.32 9.32 25.37
C ALA A 167 -4.00 9.91 26.60
N GLU A 168 -3.97 11.25 26.77
CA GLU A 168 -4.66 11.94 27.86
C GLU A 168 -6.18 11.70 27.83
N LYS A 169 -6.82 11.90 26.67
CA LYS A 169 -8.25 11.59 26.48
C LYS A 169 -8.59 10.14 26.82
N ARG A 170 -7.68 9.21 26.53
CA ARG A 170 -7.86 7.79 26.88
C ARG A 170 -7.77 7.55 28.39
N LEU A 171 -6.83 8.19 29.08
CA LEU A 171 -6.67 8.12 30.53
C LEU A 171 -7.88 8.71 31.27
N LEU A 172 -8.43 9.81 30.76
CA LEU A 172 -9.64 10.45 31.27
C LEU A 172 -10.92 9.67 30.94
N GLY A 173 -10.84 8.60 30.15
CA GLY A 173 -11.97 7.77 29.74
C GLY A 173 -12.90 8.43 28.72
N GLU A 174 -12.48 9.56 28.13
CA GLU A 174 -13.24 10.30 27.12
C GLU A 174 -13.31 9.54 25.78
N ASN A 175 -12.30 8.71 25.51
CA ASN A 175 -12.25 7.87 24.31
C ASN A 175 -12.51 6.39 24.63
N LYS A 176 -13.42 5.79 23.86
CA LYS A 176 -13.58 4.33 23.81
C LYS A 176 -12.31 3.69 23.28
N ARG A 177 -12.04 2.45 23.72
CA ARG A 177 -10.83 1.68 23.34
C ARG A 177 -10.69 1.55 21.82
N ARG A 178 -11.80 1.37 21.11
CA ARG A 178 -11.89 1.25 19.66
C ARG A 178 -11.43 2.51 18.93
N ASP A 179 -12.03 3.65 19.30
CA ASP A 179 -11.75 4.94 18.65
C ASP A 179 -10.30 5.37 18.92
N PHE A 180 -9.81 5.09 20.12
CA PHE A 180 -8.40 5.26 20.47
C PHE A 180 -7.48 4.41 19.58
N ALA A 181 -7.75 3.11 19.42
CA ALA A 181 -6.92 2.22 18.60
C ALA A 181 -6.86 2.68 17.13
N ARG A 182 -8.01 3.05 16.55
CA ARG A 182 -8.07 3.57 15.17
C ARG A 182 -7.29 4.88 15.01
N ALA A 183 -7.48 5.82 15.92
CA ALA A 183 -6.78 7.10 15.90
C ALA A 183 -5.26 6.91 16.07
N LEU A 184 -4.84 6.01 16.97
CA LEU A 184 -3.43 5.71 17.20
C LEU A 184 -2.75 5.12 15.96
N LEU A 185 -3.42 4.20 15.25
CA LEU A 185 -2.89 3.65 13.99
C LEU A 185 -2.81 4.71 12.88
N ALA A 186 -3.79 5.62 12.80
CA ALA A 186 -3.73 6.73 11.86
C ALA A 186 -2.55 7.67 12.16
N LEU A 187 -2.36 8.05 13.43
CA LEU A 187 -1.23 8.86 13.86
C LEU A 187 0.11 8.17 13.60
N ARG A 188 0.22 6.87 13.90
CA ARG A 188 1.44 6.09 13.65
C ARG A 188 1.80 6.08 12.17
N ARG A 189 0.82 5.93 11.29
CA ARG A 189 1.03 6.03 9.83
C ARG A 189 1.59 7.41 9.47
N LYS A 190 0.92 8.49 9.88
CA LYS A 190 1.37 9.87 9.65
C LYS A 190 2.80 10.12 10.15
N THR A 191 3.11 9.68 11.37
CA THR A 191 4.47 9.80 11.94
C THR A 191 5.50 9.05 11.10
N ARG A 192 5.19 7.83 10.66
CA ARG A 192 6.10 7.04 9.82
C ARG A 192 6.43 7.75 8.51
N ILE A 193 5.44 8.35 7.86
CA ILE A 193 5.57 9.10 6.62
C ILE A 193 6.47 10.32 6.79
N VAL A 194 6.21 11.12 7.82
CA VAL A 194 7.03 12.29 8.15
C VAL A 194 8.47 11.86 8.39
N ASN A 195 8.70 10.76 9.12
CA ASN A 195 10.04 10.24 9.39
C ASN A 195 10.77 9.77 8.13
N ILE A 196 10.08 9.08 7.21
CA ILE A 196 10.66 8.67 5.93
C ILE A 196 11.04 9.91 5.11
N SER A 197 10.14 10.89 5.03
CA SER A 197 10.37 12.14 4.30
C SER A 197 11.55 12.93 4.87
N ILE A 198 11.65 13.05 6.20
CA ILE A 198 12.80 13.66 6.90
C ILE A 198 14.09 12.94 6.55
N LYS A 199 14.10 11.59 6.62
CA LYS A 199 15.27 10.77 6.30
C LYS A 199 15.75 11.02 4.87
N ARG A 200 14.81 11.16 3.92
CA ARG A 200 15.11 11.43 2.52
C ARG A 200 15.62 12.84 2.26
N CYS A 201 15.01 13.86 2.88
CA CYS A 201 15.56 15.22 2.80
C CYS A 201 17.00 15.25 3.32
N ARG A 202 17.28 14.61 4.46
CA ARG A 202 18.63 14.51 5.03
C ARG A 202 19.60 13.73 4.14
N GLU A 203 19.16 12.62 3.54
CA GLU A 203 19.95 11.85 2.55
C GLU A 203 20.37 12.75 1.37
N LEU A 204 19.42 13.46 0.77
CA LEU A 204 19.66 14.31 -0.40
C LEU A 204 20.54 15.51 -0.07
N LEU A 205 20.28 16.19 1.05
CA LEU A 205 21.11 17.30 1.53
C LEU A 205 22.56 16.85 1.75
N LEU A 206 22.76 15.70 2.39
CA LEU A 206 24.10 15.16 2.63
C LEU A 206 24.83 14.77 1.34
N ARG A 207 24.12 14.31 0.31
CA ARG A 207 24.70 14.09 -1.02
C ARG A 207 25.09 15.40 -1.70
N LEU A 208 24.22 16.42 -1.64
CA LEU A 208 24.52 17.75 -2.17
C LEU A 208 25.75 18.38 -1.50
N ASP A 209 25.86 18.28 -0.16
CA ASP A 209 26.99 18.85 0.60
C ASP A 209 28.33 18.16 0.30
N ARG A 210 28.28 16.88 -0.08
CA ARG A 210 29.44 16.10 -0.52
C ARG A 210 29.90 16.44 -1.94
N SER A 211 29.04 17.06 -2.74
CA SER A 211 29.40 17.43 -4.11
C SER A 211 30.54 18.45 -4.12
N PRO A 212 31.60 18.26 -4.95
CA PRO A 212 32.69 19.21 -5.05
C PRO A 212 32.24 20.55 -5.68
N PHE A 213 31.20 20.51 -6.51
CA PHE A 213 30.72 21.67 -7.28
C PHE A 213 29.74 22.56 -6.52
N VAL A 214 29.09 22.05 -5.48
CA VAL A 214 28.09 22.81 -4.74
C VAL A 214 28.79 23.58 -3.62
N PRO A 215 28.82 24.93 -3.67
CA PRO A 215 29.47 25.74 -2.64
C PRO A 215 28.76 25.56 -1.30
N LYS A 216 29.53 25.54 -0.20
CA LYS A 216 28.96 25.54 1.16
C LYS A 216 28.36 26.92 1.44
N GLU A 217 27.42 27.00 2.36
CA GLU A 217 26.69 28.25 2.64
C GLU A 217 27.62 29.46 2.84
N GLY A 218 27.32 30.55 2.11
CA GLY A 218 28.05 31.80 2.26
C GLY A 218 27.85 32.87 1.20
N LEU A 219 27.32 32.55 0.00
CA LEU A 219 27.46 33.49 -1.14
C LEU A 219 26.22 33.81 -1.99
N HIS A 220 25.10 33.10 -1.83
CA HIS A 220 23.85 33.59 -2.43
C HIS A 220 23.16 34.50 -1.44
N GLY A 221 23.45 35.81 -1.58
CA GLY A 221 22.64 36.87 -1.02
C GLY A 221 21.22 36.82 -1.59
N THR A 222 20.40 35.92 -1.06
CA THR A 222 18.96 36.10 -1.03
C THR A 222 18.63 36.77 0.29
N THR A 223 18.43 38.08 0.14
CA THR A 223 17.75 39.02 1.02
C THR A 223 16.82 38.37 2.05
N GLU A 224 17.12 38.64 3.32
CA GLU A 224 16.15 38.80 4.42
C GLU A 224 15.00 37.79 4.53
N LEU A 225 15.27 36.57 5.00
CA LEU A 225 14.35 35.83 5.87
C LEU A 225 15.12 35.20 7.02
N ARG A 226 15.69 36.07 7.87
CA ARG A 226 16.29 35.67 9.14
C ARG A 226 15.17 35.53 10.18
N GLY A 227 14.45 34.42 10.14
CA GLY A 227 13.48 34.02 11.15
C GLY A 227 14.02 32.88 12.00
N SER A 228 14.60 33.20 13.16
CA SER A 228 14.89 32.29 14.27
C SER A 228 15.61 30.97 13.92
N ALA A 229 16.94 31.00 13.92
CA ALA A 229 17.74 29.81 14.18
C ALA A 229 17.37 29.27 15.57
N LEU A 230 16.61 28.17 15.61
CA LEU A 230 16.46 27.40 16.84
C LEU A 230 17.83 26.82 17.23
N PRO A 231 18.21 26.90 18.51
CA PRO A 231 19.53 26.49 18.95
C PRO A 231 19.77 25.00 18.68
N ALA A 232 20.88 24.70 18.01
CA ALA A 232 21.38 23.37 17.67
C ALA A 232 21.63 22.43 18.88
N GLN A 233 21.29 22.85 20.10
CA GLN A 233 21.38 22.04 21.33
C GLN A 233 20.09 21.27 21.66
N ALA A 234 19.01 21.47 20.89
CA ALA A 234 17.91 20.51 20.86
C ALA A 234 18.23 19.40 19.85
N MET A 235 19.31 18.62 20.09
CA MET A 235 19.42 17.29 19.49
C MET A 235 18.20 16.50 19.94
N CYS A 236 17.21 16.48 19.05
CA CYS A 236 15.86 16.08 19.34
C CYS A 236 15.85 14.61 19.82
N PRO A 237 15.07 14.25 20.85
CA PRO A 237 14.83 12.87 21.30
C PRO A 237 13.90 12.13 20.31
N PHE A 238 14.22 12.21 19.02
CA PHE A 238 13.42 11.71 17.90
C PHE A 238 13.35 10.17 17.86
N TYR A 239 14.28 9.49 18.53
CA TYR A 239 14.35 8.03 18.60
C TYR A 239 13.27 7.41 19.49
N GLY A 240 12.76 8.14 20.50
CA GLY A 240 11.84 7.55 21.49
C GLY A 240 10.38 7.43 21.04
N LEU A 241 9.90 8.28 20.12
CA LEU A 241 8.47 8.28 19.77
C LEU A 241 8.07 7.10 18.88
N SER A 242 8.95 6.74 17.94
CA SER A 242 8.78 5.56 17.09
C SER A 242 8.69 4.31 17.96
N GLU A 243 9.62 4.17 18.91
CA GLU A 243 9.71 3.04 19.84
C GLU A 243 8.52 3.02 20.82
N HIS A 244 8.10 4.19 21.32
CA HIS A 244 6.94 4.30 22.20
C HIS A 244 5.64 3.93 21.48
N LEU A 245 5.42 4.43 20.26
CA LEU A 245 4.28 4.05 19.42
C LEU A 245 4.34 2.57 19.00
N GLU A 246 5.54 2.04 18.77
CA GLU A 246 5.76 0.62 18.49
C GLU A 246 5.36 -0.26 19.67
N SER A 247 5.69 0.15 20.90
CA SER A 247 5.30 -0.59 22.11
C SER A 247 3.79 -0.66 22.34
N MET A 248 3.04 0.35 21.91
CA MET A 248 1.58 0.40 22.05
C MET A 248 0.83 -0.34 20.94
N CYS A 249 1.54 -0.81 19.91
CA CYS A 249 0.93 -1.27 18.67
C CYS A 249 0.40 -2.71 18.66
N PRO A 250 1.04 -3.72 19.29
CA PRO A 250 0.48 -5.07 19.31
C PRO A 250 -0.94 -5.07 19.86
N PHE A 251 -1.18 -4.23 20.86
CA PHE A 251 -2.48 -4.04 21.47
C PHE A 251 -3.50 -3.39 20.52
N ALA A 252 -3.10 -2.39 19.73
CA ALA A 252 -4.01 -1.70 18.82
C ALA A 252 -4.38 -2.58 17.60
N GLU A 253 -3.41 -3.32 17.05
CA GLU A 253 -3.65 -4.26 15.95
C GLU A 253 -4.55 -5.42 16.42
N GLU A 254 -4.28 -6.02 17.58
CA GLU A 254 -5.09 -7.12 18.14
C GLU A 254 -6.55 -6.71 18.44
N VAL A 255 -6.77 -5.49 18.93
CA VAL A 255 -8.12 -4.98 19.19
C VAL A 255 -8.92 -4.84 17.90
N ILE A 256 -8.31 -4.38 16.81
CA ILE A 256 -8.99 -4.20 15.53
C ILE A 256 -9.24 -5.54 14.85
N GLU A 257 -8.30 -6.48 14.91
CA GLU A 257 -8.49 -7.83 14.37
C GLU A 257 -9.64 -8.56 15.07
N LYS A 258 -9.68 -8.52 16.41
CA LYS A 258 -10.77 -9.14 17.18
C LYS A 258 -12.13 -8.55 16.84
N GLU A 259 -12.24 -7.24 16.72
CA GLU A 259 -13.50 -6.61 16.33
C GLU A 259 -13.87 -6.90 14.87
N ARG A 260 -12.90 -7.03 13.96
CA ARG A 260 -13.17 -7.42 12.57
C ARG A 260 -13.76 -8.82 12.52
N GLU A 261 -13.20 -9.76 13.27
CA GLU A 261 -13.77 -11.09 13.41
C GLU A 261 -15.16 -11.07 14.05
N GLU A 262 -15.41 -10.19 15.03
CA GLU A 262 -16.74 -10.05 15.65
C GLU A 262 -17.77 -9.49 14.66
N VAL A 263 -17.42 -8.47 13.86
CA VAL A 263 -18.29 -7.95 12.80
C VAL A 263 -18.53 -9.00 11.72
N GLU A 264 -17.50 -9.71 11.25
CA GLU A 264 -17.66 -10.81 10.29
C GLU A 264 -18.56 -11.92 10.86
N LYS A 265 -18.46 -12.23 12.16
CA LYS A 265 -19.35 -13.19 12.84
C LYS A 265 -20.77 -12.67 12.99
N GLU A 266 -20.99 -11.37 13.16
CA GLU A 266 -22.33 -10.77 13.22
C GLU A 266 -22.97 -10.65 11.83
N GLU A 267 -22.20 -10.27 10.81
CA GLU A 267 -22.63 -10.25 9.41
C GLU A 267 -22.98 -11.67 8.92
N ALA A 268 -22.14 -12.67 9.24
CA ALA A 268 -22.45 -14.07 8.95
C ALA A 268 -23.68 -14.60 9.69
N LYS A 269 -24.05 -14.01 10.84
CA LYS A 269 -25.32 -14.31 11.54
C LYS A 269 -26.51 -13.55 10.94
N ALA A 270 -26.26 -12.41 10.30
CA ALA A 270 -27.26 -11.57 9.67
C ALA A 270 -27.57 -11.95 8.22
N GLU A 271 -26.72 -12.78 7.58
CA GLU A 271 -27.08 -13.48 6.35
C GLU A 271 -28.18 -14.51 6.64
N VAL A 272 -29.42 -14.03 6.66
CA VAL A 272 -30.60 -14.87 6.71
C VAL A 272 -30.58 -15.74 5.46
N PRO A 273 -30.61 -17.09 5.58
CA PRO A 273 -30.63 -17.94 4.41
C PRO A 273 -31.81 -17.55 3.52
N MET A 274 -31.56 -17.25 2.25
CA MET A 274 -32.62 -16.93 1.30
C MET A 274 -33.04 -18.18 0.53
N LYS A 275 -34.34 -18.45 0.45
CA LYS A 275 -34.92 -19.49 -0.40
C LYS A 275 -35.39 -18.83 -1.72
N ARG A 276 -35.46 -19.57 -2.82
CA ARG A 276 -36.09 -19.08 -4.06
C ARG A 276 -37.43 -19.75 -4.27
N CYS A 277 -38.44 -18.97 -4.67
CA CYS A 277 -39.74 -19.49 -5.05
C CYS A 277 -39.58 -20.43 -6.25
N PHE A 278 -40.13 -21.65 -6.17
CA PHE A 278 -40.02 -22.60 -7.27
C PHE A 278 -40.84 -22.23 -8.51
N ALA A 279 -41.88 -21.40 -8.35
CA ALA A 279 -42.82 -21.07 -9.42
C ALA A 279 -42.41 -19.81 -10.19
N CYS A 280 -41.92 -18.77 -9.50
CA CYS A 280 -41.59 -17.48 -10.11
C CYS A 280 -40.14 -17.02 -9.89
N ASP A 281 -39.31 -17.84 -9.22
CA ASP A 281 -37.90 -17.58 -8.95
C ASP A 281 -37.60 -16.35 -8.08
N ALA A 282 -38.63 -15.77 -7.44
CA ALA A 282 -38.48 -14.69 -6.48
C ALA A 282 -37.64 -15.13 -5.27
N THR A 283 -36.76 -14.26 -4.80
CA THR A 283 -35.97 -14.45 -3.57
C THR A 283 -36.85 -14.22 -2.35
N LEU A 284 -36.83 -15.14 -1.40
CA LEU A 284 -37.69 -15.16 -0.23
C LEU A 284 -36.87 -15.44 1.03
N ASP A 285 -37.37 -14.97 2.16
CA ASP A 285 -36.79 -15.31 3.46
C ASP A 285 -36.83 -16.83 3.70
N ALA A 286 -35.86 -17.37 4.43
CA ALA A 286 -35.85 -18.80 4.76
C ALA A 286 -37.10 -19.26 5.50
N GLU A 287 -37.76 -18.38 6.25
CA GLU A 287 -38.95 -18.74 7.02
C GLU A 287 -40.25 -18.51 6.24
N ALA A 288 -40.19 -18.03 4.99
CA ALA A 288 -41.37 -17.79 4.17
C ALA A 288 -42.11 -19.11 3.86
N THR A 289 -43.36 -19.20 4.32
CA THR A 289 -44.26 -20.33 4.04
C THR A 289 -45.03 -20.17 2.73
N GLY A 290 -44.94 -19.01 2.08
CA GLY A 290 -45.55 -18.72 0.79
C GLY A 290 -44.77 -17.66 0.02
N CYS A 291 -44.96 -17.60 -1.29
CA CYS A 291 -44.36 -16.57 -2.13
C CYS A 291 -45.26 -15.35 -2.23
N ASP A 292 -44.78 -14.19 -1.82
CA ASP A 292 -45.53 -12.92 -1.87
C ASP A 292 -45.80 -12.43 -3.30
N VAL A 293 -45.02 -12.90 -4.28
CA VAL A 293 -45.16 -12.50 -5.68
C VAL A 293 -46.23 -13.32 -6.40
N CYS A 294 -46.26 -14.63 -6.20
CA CYS A 294 -47.14 -15.52 -6.96
C CYS A 294 -48.18 -16.27 -6.10
N GLY A 295 -48.18 -16.07 -4.78
CA GLY A 295 -49.16 -16.65 -3.84
C GLY A 295 -49.02 -18.16 -3.60
N VAL A 296 -47.94 -18.78 -4.08
CA VAL A 296 -47.72 -20.24 -3.98
C VAL A 296 -47.18 -20.59 -2.59
N GLU A 297 -47.81 -21.55 -1.91
CA GLU A 297 -47.33 -22.10 -0.65
C GLU A 297 -46.03 -22.90 -0.84
N LEU A 298 -45.05 -22.62 0.01
CA LEU A 298 -43.72 -23.22 0.01
C LEU A 298 -43.66 -24.26 1.12
N ALA A 299 -44.19 -25.44 0.83
CA ALA A 299 -44.09 -26.57 1.76
C ALA A 299 -42.64 -27.09 1.80
N GLU A 300 -42.05 -27.14 2.99
CA GLU A 300 -40.71 -27.66 3.21
C GLU A 300 -40.62 -29.15 2.78
N GLY A 301 -39.63 -29.49 1.96
CA GLY A 301 -39.31 -30.87 1.61
C GLY A 301 -40.01 -31.44 0.37
N ARG A 302 -40.68 -30.63 -0.47
CA ARG A 302 -41.26 -31.13 -1.72
C ARG A 302 -40.25 -31.01 -2.86
N GLU A 303 -39.73 -32.15 -3.31
CA GLU A 303 -38.82 -32.24 -4.46
C GLU A 303 -39.52 -31.73 -5.72
N LYS A 304 -38.83 -30.86 -6.47
CA LYS A 304 -39.35 -30.36 -7.76
C LYS A 304 -39.42 -31.53 -8.72
N ILE A 305 -40.63 -31.87 -9.18
CA ILE A 305 -40.81 -32.77 -10.32
C ILE A 305 -40.50 -31.96 -11.57
N VAL A 306 -39.31 -32.15 -12.14
CA VAL A 306 -38.90 -31.52 -13.39
C VAL A 306 -39.11 -32.53 -14.51
N CYS A 307 -39.80 -32.12 -15.58
CA CYS A 307 -39.95 -32.97 -16.76
C CYS A 307 -38.60 -33.30 -17.38
N SER A 308 -38.25 -34.58 -17.40
CA SER A 308 -37.00 -35.08 -17.95
C SER A 308 -36.81 -34.79 -19.44
N LEU A 309 -37.90 -34.52 -20.18
CA LEU A 309 -37.83 -34.24 -21.61
C LEU A 309 -37.66 -32.75 -21.95
N CYS A 310 -38.36 -31.85 -21.26
CA CYS A 310 -38.38 -30.42 -21.61
C CYS A 310 -37.93 -29.46 -20.51
N GLY A 311 -37.63 -29.97 -19.31
CA GLY A 311 -37.23 -29.14 -18.17
C GLY A 311 -38.36 -28.34 -17.53
N PHE A 312 -39.60 -28.45 -18.03
CA PHE A 312 -40.75 -27.78 -17.44
C PHE A 312 -41.10 -28.39 -16.08
N ALA A 313 -41.33 -27.55 -15.07
CA ALA A 313 -41.71 -27.95 -13.72
C ALA A 313 -43.21 -27.70 -13.49
N PRO A 314 -44.09 -28.68 -13.74
CA PRO A 314 -45.52 -28.50 -13.55
C PRO A 314 -45.94 -28.55 -12.07
N PRO A 315 -47.18 -28.14 -11.76
CA PRO A 315 -47.75 -28.32 -10.42
C PRO A 315 -47.78 -29.79 -10.00
N LEU A 316 -47.61 -30.05 -8.71
CA LEU A 316 -47.36 -31.37 -8.11
C LEU A 316 -48.40 -32.45 -8.44
N GLU A 317 -49.63 -32.06 -8.78
CA GLU A 317 -50.71 -33.00 -9.10
C GLU A 317 -50.79 -33.36 -10.59
N ALA A 318 -49.93 -32.77 -11.43
CA ALA A 318 -49.91 -33.03 -12.85
C ALA A 318 -49.33 -34.42 -13.14
N LYS A 319 -50.16 -35.31 -13.67
CA LYS A 319 -49.74 -36.65 -14.13
C LYS A 319 -48.99 -36.62 -15.47
N GLU A 320 -49.16 -35.53 -16.22
CA GLU A 320 -48.59 -35.32 -17.55
C GLU A 320 -48.03 -33.90 -17.65
N CYS A 321 -46.90 -33.74 -18.34
CA CYS A 321 -46.31 -32.44 -18.57
C CYS A 321 -47.20 -31.63 -19.53
N PRO A 322 -47.68 -30.44 -19.14
CA PRO A 322 -48.57 -29.64 -19.99
C PRO A 322 -47.89 -29.11 -21.26
N GLN A 323 -46.56 -29.08 -21.30
CA GLN A 323 -45.80 -28.55 -22.43
C GLN A 323 -45.43 -29.61 -23.46
N CYS A 324 -45.17 -30.85 -23.05
CA CYS A 324 -44.71 -31.91 -23.96
C CYS A 324 -45.53 -33.21 -23.90
N GLY A 325 -46.51 -33.32 -22.99
CA GLY A 325 -47.36 -34.50 -22.83
C GLY A 325 -46.68 -35.71 -22.15
N ALA A 326 -45.44 -35.56 -21.67
CA ALA A 326 -44.73 -36.66 -21.01
C ALA A 326 -45.39 -37.03 -19.69
N ARG A 327 -45.62 -38.34 -19.44
CA ARG A 327 -46.12 -38.83 -18.16
C ARG A 327 -45.02 -38.81 -17.10
N PHE A 328 -45.37 -38.32 -15.92
CA PHE A 328 -44.51 -38.45 -14.74
C PHE A 328 -44.71 -39.85 -14.18
N ILE A 329 -43.63 -40.63 -14.14
CA ILE A 329 -43.64 -41.97 -13.55
C ILE A 329 -43.48 -41.77 -12.05
N GLU A 330 -44.52 -42.09 -11.29
CA GLU A 330 -44.41 -42.19 -9.82
C GLU A 330 -43.42 -43.32 -9.52
N GLU A 331 -42.22 -42.99 -9.06
CA GLU A 331 -41.28 -44.00 -8.57
C GLU A 331 -41.89 -44.62 -7.30
N GLU A 332 -42.24 -45.91 -7.35
CA GLU A 332 -42.63 -46.66 -6.16
C GLU A 332 -41.49 -46.57 -5.12
N GLU A 333 -41.82 -46.09 -3.91
CA GLU A 333 -40.85 -45.95 -2.84
C GLU A 333 -40.04 -47.25 -2.66
N PRO A 334 -38.69 -47.19 -2.66
CA PRO A 334 -37.88 -48.38 -2.48
C PRO A 334 -38.15 -48.95 -1.08
N LYS A 335 -38.68 -50.18 -1.03
CA LYS A 335 -38.86 -50.95 0.20
C LYS A 335 -37.54 -50.95 0.98
N LYS A 336 -37.52 -50.28 2.14
CA LYS A 336 -36.37 -50.25 3.04
C LYS A 336 -35.91 -51.68 3.36
N LEU A 337 -34.74 -52.04 2.84
CA LEU A 337 -34.04 -53.25 3.29
C LEU A 337 -33.64 -53.06 4.77
N PRO A 338 -33.85 -54.06 5.63
CA PRO A 338 -33.49 -53.98 7.04
C PRO A 338 -31.98 -53.77 7.19
N SER A 339 -31.61 -52.81 8.02
CA SER A 339 -30.21 -52.43 8.28
C SER A 339 -29.43 -53.56 8.96
N GLU A 340 -28.21 -53.83 8.48
CA GLU A 340 -27.26 -54.86 8.94
C GLU A 340 -26.75 -54.73 10.40
N LYS A 341 -27.32 -53.86 11.24
CA LYS A 341 -26.82 -53.63 12.60
C LYS A 341 -27.29 -54.64 13.67
N GLU A 342 -28.02 -55.69 13.32
CA GLU A 342 -28.45 -56.74 14.27
C GLU A 342 -27.64 -58.06 14.20
N LYS A 343 -26.54 -58.14 13.44
CA LYS A 343 -25.78 -59.41 13.30
C LYS A 343 -24.62 -59.63 14.28
N TYR A 344 -24.32 -58.72 15.21
CA TYR A 344 -23.26 -58.93 16.20
C TYR A 344 -23.70 -58.51 17.61
N LYS A 345 -24.62 -59.28 18.19
CA LYS A 345 -24.69 -59.53 19.63
C LYS A 345 -24.81 -61.03 19.83
N GLY A 346 -23.65 -61.70 19.87
CA GLY A 346 -23.46 -63.04 20.38
C GLY A 346 -22.41 -62.96 21.47
#